data_AF-A0A831WPI5-F1
#
_entry.id   AF-A0A831WPI5-F1
#
_cell.length_a   1.000
_cell.length_b   1.000
_cell.length_c   1.000
_cell.angle_alpha   90.00
_cell.angle_beta   90.00
_cell.angle_gamma   90.00
#
_symmetry.space_group_name_H-M   'P 1'
#
loop_
_entity.id
_entity.type
_entity.pdbx_description
1 polymer ?
#
loop_
_entity_poly.entity_id
_entity_poly.type
_entity_poly.pdbx_seq_one_letter_code
_entity_poly.pdbx_strand_id
1 'polypeptide(L)'
;MSKLIEKFREKHKNVSSSKLVDEYYDLLSRIQECKKAKEFKKMLRYCQKSISLLEPLIEQTKKEFGVFDIRSIPAIEIGSIFWAIYGDEAQLLNLKEIIEFFPELEPWKKTIEKAFLMKDLAQRIYQYVKDNEGCLQKELKKALGVNEGRLISNVVYYMELVGKLERKKMGNTYALFCKIPPY
;
A
#
# COMPACT_ATOMS: atom_id res chain seq x y z
N MET A 1 -2.00 -16.20 17.88
CA MET A 1 -2.50 -16.25 16.49
C MET A 1 -3.12 -14.89 16.18
N SER A 2 -2.92 -14.30 15.00
CA SER A 2 -3.59 -13.01 14.68
C SER A 2 -5.10 -13.25 14.59
N LYS A 3 -5.90 -12.43 15.29
CA LYS A 3 -7.39 -12.52 15.29
C LYS A 3 -7.98 -12.42 13.88
N LEU A 4 -7.23 -11.82 12.93
CA LEU A 4 -7.62 -11.71 11.54
C LEU A 4 -7.59 -13.08 10.83
N ILE A 5 -6.54 -13.87 11.10
CA ILE A 5 -6.32 -15.19 10.50
C ILE A 5 -7.37 -16.18 11.03
N GLU A 6 -7.64 -16.18 12.33
CA GLU A 6 -8.69 -17.02 12.94
C GLU A 6 -10.07 -16.73 12.32
N LYS A 7 -10.46 -15.45 12.23
CA LYS A 7 -11.72 -15.04 11.58
C LYS A 7 -11.78 -15.46 10.11
N PHE A 8 -10.65 -15.39 9.40
CA PHE A 8 -10.58 -15.81 8.00
C PHE A 8 -10.82 -17.32 7.87
N ARG A 9 -10.12 -18.13 8.67
CA ARG A 9 -10.25 -19.59 8.69
C ARG A 9 -11.67 -20.03 9.04
N GLU A 10 -12.29 -19.42 10.04
CA GLU A 10 -13.69 -19.70 10.41
C GLU A 10 -14.66 -19.41 9.26
N LYS A 11 -14.49 -18.27 8.59
CA LYS A 11 -15.37 -17.85 7.49
C LYS A 11 -15.29 -18.79 6.28
N HIS A 12 -14.14 -19.44 6.04
CA HIS A 12 -13.91 -20.24 4.83
C HIS A 12 -13.72 -21.74 5.11
N LYS A 13 -14.10 -22.22 6.31
CA LYS A 13 -13.89 -23.61 6.77
C LYS A 13 -14.40 -24.70 5.82
N ASN A 14 -15.42 -24.41 5.00
CA ASN A 14 -16.05 -25.36 4.07
C ASN A 14 -15.82 -25.02 2.59
N VAL A 15 -14.88 -24.11 2.28
CA VAL A 15 -14.54 -23.75 0.90
C VAL A 15 -13.27 -24.50 0.50
N SER A 16 -13.25 -25.08 -0.70
CA SER A 16 -12.04 -25.76 -1.20
C SER A 16 -10.89 -24.77 -1.42
N SER A 17 -9.67 -25.18 -1.10
CA SER A 17 -8.47 -24.33 -1.26
C SER A 17 -8.28 -23.85 -2.70
N SER A 18 -8.55 -24.71 -3.69
CA SER A 18 -8.49 -24.33 -5.11
C SER A 18 -9.44 -23.17 -5.45
N LYS A 19 -10.67 -23.17 -4.93
CA LYS A 19 -11.63 -22.08 -5.18
C LYS A 19 -11.18 -20.75 -4.53
N LEU A 20 -10.53 -20.82 -3.35
CA LEU A 20 -9.98 -19.64 -2.68
C LEU A 20 -8.78 -19.07 -3.45
N VAL A 21 -7.98 -19.91 -4.07
CA VAL A 21 -6.86 -19.50 -4.94
C VAL A 21 -7.39 -18.88 -6.24
N ASP A 22 -8.42 -19.45 -6.87
CA ASP A 22 -9.08 -18.83 -8.02
C ASP A 22 -9.61 -17.43 -7.68
N GLU A 23 -10.27 -17.29 -6.52
CA GLU A 23 -10.74 -15.98 -6.03
C GLU A 23 -9.58 -14.99 -5.81
N TYR A 24 -8.42 -15.46 -5.35
CA TYR A 24 -7.24 -14.62 -5.20
C TYR A 24 -6.80 -14.04 -6.55
N TYR A 25 -6.71 -14.86 -7.59
CA TYR A 25 -6.31 -14.41 -8.93
C TYR A 25 -7.37 -13.50 -9.59
N ASP A 26 -8.65 -13.76 -9.36
CA ASP A 26 -9.73 -12.86 -9.77
C ASP A 26 -9.59 -11.47 -9.12
N LEU A 27 -9.29 -11.43 -7.83
CA LEU A 27 -9.04 -10.18 -7.11
C LEU A 27 -7.79 -9.46 -7.62
N LEU A 28 -6.73 -10.18 -8.00
CA LEU A 28 -5.56 -9.58 -8.62
C LEU A 28 -5.90 -8.86 -9.93
N SER A 29 -6.71 -9.47 -10.78
CA SER A 29 -7.19 -8.84 -12.02
C SER A 29 -7.95 -7.55 -11.73
N ARG A 30 -8.85 -7.57 -10.74
CA ARG A 30 -9.62 -6.38 -10.33
C ARG A 30 -8.75 -5.27 -9.72
N ILE A 31 -7.69 -5.62 -8.99
CA ILE A 31 -6.71 -4.65 -8.48
C ILE A 31 -6.04 -3.92 -9.65
N GLN A 32 -5.63 -4.65 -10.68
CA GLN A 32 -5.00 -4.06 -11.86
C GLN A 32 -5.95 -3.14 -12.64
N GLU A 33 -7.21 -3.55 -12.81
CA GLU A 33 -8.24 -2.72 -13.44
C GLU A 33 -8.48 -1.42 -12.69
N CYS A 34 -8.66 -1.50 -11.35
CA CYS A 34 -8.87 -0.32 -10.52
C CYS A 34 -7.66 0.62 -10.55
N LYS A 35 -6.43 0.06 -10.58
CA LYS A 35 -5.20 0.84 -10.72
C LYS A 35 -5.19 1.63 -12.03
N LYS A 36 -5.53 0.99 -13.15
CA LYS A 36 -5.60 1.64 -14.47
C LYS A 36 -6.68 2.73 -14.49
N ALA A 37 -7.84 2.46 -13.91
CA ALA A 37 -8.95 3.40 -13.79
C ALA A 37 -8.74 4.49 -12.72
N LYS A 38 -7.62 4.47 -11.97
CA LYS A 38 -7.34 5.35 -10.82
C LYS A 38 -8.41 5.28 -9.71
N GLU A 39 -9.14 4.18 -9.61
CA GLU A 39 -10.14 3.91 -8.56
C GLU A 39 -9.47 3.40 -7.28
N PHE A 40 -8.56 4.18 -6.69
CA PHE A 40 -7.66 3.69 -5.64
C PHE A 40 -8.36 3.22 -4.36
N LYS A 41 -9.47 3.85 -3.95
CA LYS A 41 -10.25 3.38 -2.79
C LYS A 41 -10.86 2.00 -3.03
N LYS A 42 -11.35 1.73 -4.25
CA LYS A 42 -11.90 0.43 -4.64
C LYS A 42 -10.80 -0.61 -4.80
N MET A 43 -9.66 -0.22 -5.37
CA MET A 43 -8.44 -1.04 -5.42
C MET A 43 -8.05 -1.54 -4.03
N LEU A 44 -8.01 -0.66 -3.02
CA LEU A 44 -7.67 -1.03 -1.65
C LEU A 44 -8.65 -2.03 -1.03
N ARG A 45 -9.94 -1.96 -1.36
CA ARG A 45 -10.92 -2.97 -0.93
C ARG A 45 -10.59 -4.35 -1.51
N TYR A 46 -10.15 -4.42 -2.77
CA TYR A 46 -9.72 -5.68 -3.37
C TYR A 46 -8.39 -6.16 -2.80
N CYS A 47 -7.42 -5.27 -2.53
CA CYS A 47 -6.18 -5.61 -1.83
C CYS A 47 -6.47 -6.23 -0.45
N GLN A 48 -7.38 -5.62 0.33
CA GLN A 48 -7.74 -6.14 1.64
C GLN A 48 -8.37 -7.54 1.56
N LYS A 49 -9.22 -7.77 0.56
CA LYS A 49 -9.81 -9.10 0.32
C LYS A 49 -8.75 -10.12 -0.09
N SER A 50 -7.84 -9.79 -1.00
CA SER A 50 -6.82 -10.73 -1.46
C SER A 50 -5.77 -11.05 -0.39
N ILE A 51 -5.47 -10.11 0.52
CA ILE A 51 -4.64 -10.36 1.70
C ILE A 51 -5.21 -11.48 2.56
N SER A 52 -6.54 -11.53 2.71
CA SER A 52 -7.17 -12.59 3.49
C SER A 52 -6.98 -13.98 2.88
N LEU A 53 -6.73 -14.05 1.56
CA LEU A 53 -6.51 -15.29 0.82
C LEU A 53 -5.02 -15.70 0.73
N LEU A 54 -4.11 -15.02 1.43
CA LEU A 54 -2.68 -15.36 1.37
C LEU A 54 -2.36 -16.72 1.99
N GLU A 55 -3.05 -17.09 3.06
CA GLU A 55 -2.89 -18.42 3.67
C GLU A 55 -3.23 -19.57 2.69
N PRO A 56 -4.45 -19.64 2.11
CA PRO A 56 -4.76 -20.71 1.17
C PRO A 56 -3.88 -20.66 -0.09
N LEU A 57 -3.44 -19.47 -0.51
CA LEU A 57 -2.47 -19.34 -1.60
C LEU A 57 -1.15 -20.02 -1.23
N ILE A 58 -0.56 -19.71 -0.07
CA ILE A 58 0.70 -20.30 0.37
C ILE A 58 0.58 -21.82 0.49
N GLU A 59 -0.47 -22.31 1.15
CA GLU A 59 -0.69 -23.74 1.36
C GLU A 59 -0.86 -24.50 0.04
N GLN A 60 -1.69 -23.98 -0.87
CA GLN A 60 -1.96 -24.63 -2.15
C GLN A 60 -0.72 -24.60 -3.07
N THR A 61 0.00 -23.47 -3.16
CA THR A 61 1.21 -23.38 -3.97
C THR A 61 2.28 -24.35 -3.47
N LYS A 62 2.48 -24.46 -2.15
CA LYS A 62 3.42 -25.46 -1.58
C LYS A 62 2.97 -26.89 -1.83
N LYS A 63 1.67 -27.16 -1.78
CA LYS A 63 1.12 -28.49 -2.09
C LYS A 63 1.34 -28.89 -3.55
N GLU A 64 1.17 -27.96 -4.49
CA GLU A 64 1.28 -28.22 -5.92
C GLU A 64 2.73 -28.24 -6.42
N PHE A 65 3.56 -27.31 -5.94
CA PHE A 65 4.90 -27.07 -6.50
C PHE A 65 6.04 -27.35 -5.50
N GLY A 66 5.73 -27.72 -4.25
CA GLY A 66 6.72 -28.01 -3.20
C GLY A 66 7.33 -26.78 -2.53
N VAL A 67 7.14 -25.58 -3.09
CA VAL A 67 7.71 -24.31 -2.61
C VAL A 67 6.77 -23.15 -2.90
N PHE A 68 6.86 -22.08 -2.10
CA PHE A 68 6.23 -20.80 -2.41
C PHE A 68 7.27 -19.85 -3.02
N ASP A 69 7.20 -19.63 -4.34
CA ASP A 69 8.18 -18.83 -5.10
C ASP A 69 7.56 -17.61 -5.81
N ILE A 70 6.34 -17.24 -5.44
CA ILE A 70 5.66 -16.04 -5.95
C ILE A 70 6.52 -14.81 -5.66
N ARG A 71 6.84 -14.04 -6.70
CA ARG A 71 7.75 -12.88 -6.62
C ARG A 71 7.04 -11.54 -6.48
N SER A 72 5.71 -11.51 -6.65
CA SER A 72 4.95 -10.28 -6.53
C SER A 72 3.59 -10.53 -5.90
N ILE A 73 3.28 -9.70 -4.90
CA ILE A 73 1.96 -9.67 -4.27
C ILE A 73 1.48 -8.21 -4.33
N PRO A 74 0.67 -7.84 -5.34
CA PRO A 74 0.22 -6.47 -5.53
C PRO A 74 -0.44 -5.87 -4.30
N ALA A 75 -1.21 -6.66 -3.55
CA ALA A 75 -1.85 -6.18 -2.33
C ALA A 75 -0.86 -5.72 -1.25
N ILE A 76 0.34 -6.31 -1.20
CA ILE A 76 1.42 -5.87 -0.33
C ILE A 76 2.15 -4.67 -0.95
N GLU A 77 2.57 -4.80 -2.21
CA GLU A 77 3.42 -3.82 -2.89
C GLU A 77 2.73 -2.48 -3.15
N ILE A 78 1.55 -2.51 -3.79
CA ILE A 78 0.80 -1.29 -4.08
C ILE A 78 -0.13 -0.92 -2.92
N GLY A 79 -0.72 -1.91 -2.23
CA GLY A 79 -1.64 -1.64 -1.13
C GLY A 79 -0.97 -0.86 0.01
N SER A 80 0.22 -1.29 0.44
CA SER A 80 0.98 -0.62 1.51
C SER A 80 1.27 0.85 1.21
N ILE A 81 1.65 1.16 -0.03
CA ILE A 81 1.89 2.55 -0.47
C ILE A 81 0.61 3.38 -0.32
N PHE A 82 -0.52 2.91 -0.83
CA PHE A 82 -1.74 3.70 -0.78
C PHE A 82 -2.31 3.81 0.63
N TRP A 83 -2.25 2.77 1.46
CA TRP A 83 -2.61 2.87 2.88
C TRP A 83 -1.74 3.89 3.62
N ALA A 84 -0.42 3.89 3.38
CA ALA A 84 0.48 4.89 3.94
C ALA A 84 0.08 6.32 3.54
N ILE A 85 -0.21 6.54 2.27
CA ILE A 85 -0.59 7.86 1.74
C ILE A 85 -1.96 8.31 2.26
N TYR A 86 -2.92 7.40 2.44
CA TYR A 86 -4.19 7.72 3.08
C TYR A 86 -4.07 7.94 4.59
N GLY A 87 -3.02 7.40 5.23
CA GLY A 87 -2.82 7.45 6.68
C GLY A 87 -3.48 6.29 7.43
N ASP A 88 -3.78 5.19 6.74
CA ASP A 88 -4.45 4.01 7.31
C ASP A 88 -3.44 3.10 8.03
N GLU A 89 -3.05 3.53 9.22
CA GLU A 89 -2.10 2.81 10.08
C GLU A 89 -2.62 1.44 10.51
N ALA A 90 -3.92 1.31 10.75
CA ALA A 90 -4.53 0.04 11.15
C ALA A 90 -4.32 -1.03 10.06
N GLN A 91 -4.51 -0.68 8.78
CA GLN A 91 -4.24 -1.62 7.69
C GLN A 91 -2.75 -1.94 7.53
N LEU A 92 -1.84 -0.98 7.75
CA LEU A 92 -0.40 -1.26 7.73
C LEU A 92 0.02 -2.21 8.86
N LEU A 93 -0.54 -2.05 10.05
CA LEU A 93 -0.30 -2.96 11.18
C LEU A 93 -0.85 -4.35 10.91
N ASN A 94 -2.08 -4.47 10.38
CA ASN A 94 -2.63 -5.77 9.97
C ASN A 94 -1.71 -6.47 8.95
N LEU A 95 -1.18 -5.71 7.99
CA LEU A 95 -0.28 -6.27 6.98
C LEU A 95 1.06 -6.70 7.56
N LYS A 96 1.60 -5.92 8.50
CA LYS A 96 2.80 -6.27 9.26
C LYS A 96 2.60 -7.60 10.01
N GLU A 97 1.50 -7.75 10.75
CA GLU A 97 1.19 -9.00 11.47
C GLU A 97 1.13 -10.21 10.55
N ILE A 98 0.50 -10.08 9.38
CA ILE A 98 0.39 -11.18 8.40
C ILE A 98 1.76 -11.57 7.86
N ILE A 99 2.60 -10.59 7.50
CA ILE A 99 3.94 -10.85 6.98
C ILE A 99 4.87 -11.44 8.05
N GLU A 100 4.70 -11.04 9.30
CA GLU A 100 5.45 -11.63 10.42
C GLU A 100 4.97 -13.03 10.77
N PHE A 101 3.69 -13.32 10.52
CA PHE A 101 3.09 -14.62 10.79
C PHE A 101 3.50 -15.70 9.76
N PHE A 102 3.51 -15.36 8.46
CA PHE A 102 3.87 -16.31 7.40
C PHE A 102 5.35 -16.14 6.98
N PRO A 103 6.22 -17.13 7.26
CA PRO A 103 7.63 -17.06 6.88
C PRO A 103 7.86 -16.85 5.37
N GLU A 104 6.97 -17.39 4.53
CA GLU A 104 6.99 -17.23 3.08
C GLU A 104 6.89 -15.77 2.63
N LEU A 105 6.36 -14.88 3.49
CA LEU A 105 6.18 -13.47 3.20
C LEU A 105 7.35 -12.59 3.68
N GLU A 106 8.42 -13.19 4.24
CA GLU A 106 9.62 -12.47 4.68
C GLU A 106 10.17 -11.46 3.63
N PRO A 107 10.21 -11.77 2.32
CA PRO A 107 10.77 -10.86 1.31
C PRO A 107 10.08 -9.48 1.27
N TRP A 108 8.84 -9.37 1.75
CA TRP A 108 8.09 -8.12 1.76
C TRP A 108 8.20 -7.32 3.08
N LYS A 109 8.96 -7.76 4.09
CA LYS A 109 9.13 -7.01 5.36
C LYS A 109 9.60 -5.57 5.12
N LYS A 110 10.63 -5.40 4.29
CA LYS A 110 11.18 -4.08 3.91
C LYS A 110 10.15 -3.19 3.20
N THR A 111 9.20 -3.79 2.49
CA THR A 111 8.11 -3.06 1.83
C THR A 111 7.20 -2.40 2.87
N ILE A 112 6.90 -3.09 3.96
CA ILE A 112 6.06 -2.56 5.05
C ILE A 112 6.80 -1.53 5.89
N GLU A 113 8.06 -1.77 6.23
CA GLU A 113 8.89 -0.77 6.92
C GLU A 113 8.91 0.55 6.15
N LYS A 114 9.12 0.47 4.83
CA LYS A 114 9.06 1.63 3.94
C LYS A 114 7.69 2.29 3.94
N ALA A 115 6.60 1.53 3.99
CA ALA A 115 5.25 2.08 4.03
C ALA A 115 5.00 2.91 5.32
N PHE A 116 5.49 2.46 6.48
CA PHE A 116 5.43 3.26 7.71
C PHE A 116 6.23 4.57 7.58
N LEU A 117 7.44 4.53 7.03
CA LEU A 117 8.21 5.75 6.75
C LEU A 117 7.48 6.70 5.78
N MET A 118 6.82 6.15 4.75
CA MET A 118 6.02 6.92 3.80
C MET A 118 4.81 7.57 4.46
N LYS A 119 4.12 6.90 5.39
CA LYS A 119 2.97 7.43 6.13
C LYS A 119 3.39 8.68 6.92
N ASP A 120 4.43 8.55 7.75
CA ASP A 120 4.90 9.65 8.59
C ASP A 120 5.42 10.81 7.74
N LEU A 121 6.14 10.51 6.65
CA LEU A 121 6.60 11.52 5.71
C LEU A 121 5.43 12.22 4.99
N ALA A 122 4.40 11.49 4.58
CA ALA A 122 3.22 12.07 3.92
C ALA A 122 2.50 13.06 4.84
N GLN A 123 2.35 12.73 6.12
CA GLN A 123 1.77 13.63 7.11
C GLN A 123 2.60 14.91 7.27
N ARG A 124 3.92 14.78 7.39
CA ARG A 124 4.84 15.92 7.55
C ARG A 124 4.87 16.80 6.30
N ILE A 125 4.87 16.22 5.11
CA ILE A 125 4.78 16.95 3.84
C ILE A 125 3.46 17.71 3.77
N TYR A 126 2.33 17.05 4.08
CA TYR A 126 1.03 17.69 4.02
C TYR A 126 0.95 18.91 4.95
N GLN A 127 1.39 18.75 6.20
CA GLN A 127 1.41 19.84 7.17
C GLN A 127 2.31 21.00 6.72
N TYR A 128 3.52 20.69 6.24
CA TYR A 128 4.44 21.73 5.76
C TYR A 128 3.89 22.49 4.55
N VAL A 129 3.31 21.79 3.57
CA VAL A 129 2.72 22.43 2.39
C VAL A 129 1.49 23.25 2.75
N LYS A 130 0.69 22.79 3.72
CA LYS A 130 -0.47 23.54 4.23
C LYS A 130 -0.05 24.87 4.85
N ASP A 131 1.04 24.86 5.60
CA ASP A 131 1.57 26.06 6.27
C ASP A 131 2.39 26.94 5.31
N ASN A 132 2.83 26.40 4.16
CA ASN A 132 3.71 27.05 3.20
C ASN A 132 3.24 26.76 1.75
N GLU A 133 2.03 27.21 1.41
CA GLU A 133 1.49 26.97 0.08
C GLU A 133 2.39 27.56 -1.02
N GLY A 134 2.57 26.80 -2.11
CA GLY A 134 3.45 27.18 -3.21
C GLY A 134 4.93 26.88 -2.96
N CYS A 135 5.30 26.27 -1.82
CA CYS A 135 6.69 25.83 -1.58
C CYS A 135 7.19 24.89 -2.69
N LEU A 136 8.49 24.93 -2.96
CA LEU A 136 9.08 24.12 -4.03
C LEU A 136 9.41 22.72 -3.52
N GLN A 137 9.08 21.68 -4.29
CA GLN A 137 9.34 20.28 -3.91
C GLN A 137 10.82 20.02 -3.56
N LYS A 138 11.76 20.71 -4.23
CA LYS A 138 13.20 20.60 -3.94
C LYS A 138 13.60 21.09 -2.54
N GLU A 139 12.80 21.95 -1.93
CA GLU A 139 13.05 22.55 -0.61
C GLU A 139 12.62 21.63 0.53
N LEU A 140 11.70 20.70 0.28
CA LEU A 140 11.19 19.74 1.27
C LEU A 140 12.30 18.95 1.95
N LYS A 141 13.39 18.63 1.23
CA LYS A 141 14.54 17.92 1.79
C LYS A 141 15.12 18.66 2.99
N LYS A 142 15.39 19.96 2.82
CA LYS A 142 15.95 20.83 3.85
C LYS A 142 14.91 21.13 4.93
N ALA A 143 13.70 21.47 4.53
CA ALA A 143 12.63 21.84 5.44
C ALA A 143 12.22 20.71 6.41
N LEU A 144 12.22 19.47 5.93
CA LEU A 144 11.84 18.30 6.72
C LEU A 144 13.04 17.57 7.33
N GLY A 145 14.28 18.00 7.07
CA GLY A 145 15.48 17.30 7.55
C GLY A 145 15.57 15.84 7.07
N VAL A 146 15.02 15.53 5.89
CA VAL A 146 15.00 14.16 5.33
C VAL A 146 16.04 14.06 4.22
N ASN A 147 17.01 13.15 4.36
CA ASN A 147 18.10 13.04 3.39
C ASN A 147 17.74 12.30 2.09
N GLU A 148 16.66 11.53 2.08
CA GLU A 148 16.25 10.68 0.97
C GLU A 148 15.28 11.40 0.00
N GLY A 149 15.84 12.20 -0.92
CA GLY A 149 15.04 12.98 -1.88
C GLY A 149 14.17 12.13 -2.82
N ARG A 150 14.58 10.89 -3.10
CA ARG A 150 13.79 9.93 -3.90
C ARG A 150 12.51 9.53 -3.17
N LEU A 151 12.59 9.28 -1.86
CA LEU A 151 11.43 8.95 -1.04
C LEU A 151 10.43 10.11 -1.00
N ILE A 152 10.93 11.35 -0.80
CA ILE A 152 10.10 12.56 -0.86
C ILE A 152 9.37 12.64 -2.21
N SER A 153 10.09 12.48 -3.31
CA SER A 153 9.52 12.58 -4.65
C SER A 153 8.44 11.52 -4.90
N ASN A 154 8.67 10.29 -4.42
CA ASN A 154 7.68 9.21 -4.49
C ASN A 154 6.44 9.53 -3.65
N VAL A 155 6.60 9.98 -2.40
CA VAL A 155 5.47 10.31 -1.53
C VAL A 155 4.64 11.44 -2.14
N VAL A 156 5.27 12.52 -2.60
CA VAL A 156 4.57 13.63 -3.27
C VAL A 156 3.82 13.15 -4.51
N TYR A 157 4.42 12.28 -5.32
CA TYR A 157 3.76 11.70 -6.50
C TYR A 157 2.47 10.94 -6.12
N TYR A 158 2.52 10.06 -5.12
CA TYR A 158 1.33 9.34 -4.70
C TYR A 158 0.29 10.23 -4.01
N MET A 159 0.73 11.25 -3.25
CA MET A 159 -0.17 12.26 -2.68
C MET A 159 -0.92 13.04 -3.75
N GLU A 160 -0.27 13.39 -4.87
CA GLU A 160 -0.94 13.98 -6.02
C GLU A 160 -1.94 13.01 -6.66
N LEU A 161 -1.54 11.74 -6.87
CA LEU A 161 -2.43 10.73 -7.46
C LEU A 161 -3.75 10.56 -6.69
N VAL A 162 -3.71 10.61 -5.36
CA VAL A 162 -4.91 10.49 -4.52
C VAL A 162 -5.60 11.84 -4.25
N GLY A 163 -5.11 12.92 -4.86
CA GLY A 163 -5.69 14.25 -4.72
C GLY A 163 -5.49 14.90 -3.34
N LYS A 164 -4.45 14.51 -2.59
CA LYS A 164 -4.05 15.22 -1.35
C LYS A 164 -3.21 16.48 -1.66
N LEU A 165 -2.46 16.45 -2.75
CA LEU A 165 -1.66 17.58 -3.22
C LEU A 165 -1.95 17.89 -4.68
N GLU A 166 -1.64 19.11 -5.08
CA GLU A 166 -1.49 19.53 -6.48
C GLU A 166 -0.04 19.95 -6.73
N ARG A 167 0.51 19.55 -7.88
CA ARG A 167 1.82 20.03 -8.33
C ARG A 167 1.65 20.96 -9.52
N LYS A 168 2.24 22.15 -9.45
CA LYS A 168 2.36 23.07 -10.58
C LYS A 168 3.82 23.18 -11.01
N LYS A 169 4.11 22.87 -12.28
CA LYS A 169 5.48 22.92 -12.80
C LYS A 169 5.99 24.37 -12.75
N MET A 170 7.16 24.57 -12.15
CA MET A 170 7.86 25.85 -12.07
C MET A 170 9.33 25.63 -12.40
N GLY A 171 9.73 26.00 -13.63
CA GLY A 171 11.08 25.74 -14.13
C GLY A 171 11.42 24.25 -14.11
N ASN A 172 12.48 23.89 -13.35
CA ASN A 172 12.97 22.53 -13.19
C ASN A 172 12.37 21.79 -11.97
N THR A 173 11.40 22.37 -11.27
CA THR A 173 10.77 21.77 -10.09
C THR A 173 9.26 21.99 -10.10
N TYR A 174 8.58 21.64 -9.01
CA TYR A 174 7.14 21.81 -8.84
C TYR A 174 6.87 22.63 -7.58
N ALA A 175 5.99 23.63 -7.68
CA ALA A 175 5.33 24.21 -6.53
C ALA A 175 4.20 23.29 -6.06
N LEU A 176 4.06 23.17 -4.75
CA LEU A 176 3.11 22.26 -4.11
C LEU A 176 1.98 23.02 -3.44
N PHE A 177 0.76 22.51 -3.59
CA PHE A 177 -0.45 23.08 -2.97
C PHE A 177 -1.25 21.95 -2.32
N CYS A 178 -1.85 22.21 -1.17
CA CYS A 178 -2.78 21.27 -0.58
C CYS A 178 -4.08 21.27 -1.38
N LYS A 179 -4.62 20.08 -1.66
CA LYS A 179 -6.01 19.98 -2.11
C LYS A 179 -6.90 19.78 -0.90
N ILE A 180 -7.97 20.58 -0.82
CA ILE A 180 -9.09 20.29 0.07
C ILE A 180 -9.74 19.04 -0.52
N PRO A 181 -9.81 17.91 0.19
CA PRO A 181 -10.48 16.73 -0.32
C PRO A 181 -11.95 17.11 -0.62
N PRO A 182 -12.49 16.78 -1.82
CA PRO A 182 -13.91 16.90 -2.03
C PRO A 182 -14.59 15.95 -1.02
N TYR A 183 -15.48 16.52 -0.21
CA TYR A 183 -16.25 15.83 0.81
C TYR A 183 -16.88 14.53 0.29
#